data_AF-A0A9P6L4J0-F1
#
_entry.id   AF-A0A9P6L4J0-F1
#
_cell.length_a   1.000
_cell.length_b   1.000
_cell.length_c   1.000
_cell.angle_alpha   90.00
_cell.angle_beta   90.00
_cell.angle_gamma   90.00
#
_symmetry.space_group_name_H-M   'P 1'
#
loop_
_entity.id
_entity.type
_entity.pdbx_description
1 polymer ?
#
loop_
_entity_poly.entity_id
_entity_poly.type
_entity_poly.pdbx_seq_one_letter_code
_entity_poly.pdbx_strand_id
1 'polypeptide(L)'
;MASPGDPDPLDALLFACVTLLVYDYMLTFQLEVELVWKRQWGLGTVLFVFNRYSPFIESIISLSIRFFFLSPQMCEKLTAILTWFIVLGLLTSEFILMLRTYAIWDRSRRALYILFSTGTLLSVLGIVSTEMELRSIKWEHAPGGKGCHISEAGTIIFPAYISLLICETTIAVMTAMKASSHLRRSHSDFVVVLYRDGFLFYLYCIGISLLNIVLTATGPRLVNWLVTYVDVALWYGQLAPKPS
;
A
#
# COMPACT_ATOMS: atom_id res chain seq x y z
N MET A 1 -10.48 29.41 4.80
CA MET A 1 -9.62 29.61 5.99
C MET A 1 -10.32 28.91 7.14
N ALA A 2 -9.80 27.76 7.59
CA ALA A 2 -10.39 27.02 8.69
C ALA A 2 -10.16 27.75 10.01
N SER A 3 -11.18 27.77 10.88
CA SER A 3 -11.18 28.46 12.17
C SER A 3 -10.23 27.74 13.16
N PRO A 4 -9.53 28.45 14.06
CA PRO A 4 -8.65 27.83 15.05
C PRO A 4 -9.49 27.09 16.09
N GLY A 5 -9.76 25.80 15.85
CA GLY A 5 -10.54 24.95 16.74
C GLY A 5 -11.29 23.80 16.07
N ASP A 6 -11.45 23.83 14.75
CA ASP A 6 -12.03 22.68 14.03
C ASP A 6 -11.01 21.54 13.96
N PRO A 7 -11.40 20.28 14.28
CA PRO A 7 -10.54 19.13 14.11
C PRO A 7 -10.15 19.02 12.63
N ASP A 8 -8.84 18.88 12.38
CA ASP A 8 -8.34 18.73 11.02
C ASP A 8 -9.01 17.48 10.41
N PRO A 9 -9.62 17.57 9.21
CA PRO A 9 -10.23 16.41 8.55
C PRO A 9 -9.27 15.22 8.42
N LEU A 10 -7.95 15.47 8.40
CA LEU A 10 -6.93 14.42 8.41
C LEU A 10 -6.87 13.63 9.72
N ASP A 11 -7.13 14.27 10.86
CA ASP A 11 -7.15 13.61 12.17
C ASP A 11 -8.32 12.64 12.25
N ALA A 12 -9.51 13.08 11.82
CA ALA A 12 -10.70 12.24 11.78
C ALA A 12 -10.51 11.02 10.86
N LEU A 13 -9.89 11.22 9.70
CA LEU A 13 -9.56 10.15 8.78
C LEU A 13 -8.59 9.15 9.41
N LEU A 14 -7.50 9.61 10.05
CA LEU A 14 -6.53 8.74 10.71
C LEU A 14 -7.20 7.87 11.78
N PHE A 15 -8.03 8.45 12.65
CA PHE A 15 -8.76 7.68 13.67
C PHE A 15 -9.75 6.70 13.06
N ALA A 16 -10.46 7.08 11.99
CA ALA A 16 -11.37 6.18 11.30
C ALA A 16 -10.63 4.96 10.71
N CYS A 17 -9.48 5.18 10.08
CA CYS A 17 -8.65 4.12 9.52
C CYS A 17 -8.11 3.17 10.60
N VAL A 18 -7.59 3.70 11.71
CA VAL A 18 -7.13 2.88 12.84
C VAL A 18 -8.29 2.09 13.45
N THR A 19 -9.47 2.69 13.58
CA THR A 19 -10.67 2.02 14.10
C THR A 19 -11.09 0.87 13.18
N LEU A 20 -11.13 1.11 11.87
CA LEU A 20 -11.44 0.06 10.88
C LEU A 20 -10.42 -1.07 10.90
N LEU A 21 -9.12 -0.76 11.01
CA LEU A 21 -8.06 -1.76 11.12
C LEU A 21 -8.25 -2.65 12.36
N VAL A 22 -8.48 -2.05 13.53
CA VAL A 22 -8.73 -2.79 14.78
C VAL A 22 -10.02 -3.62 14.68
N TYR A 23 -11.07 -3.06 14.09
CA TYR A 23 -12.34 -3.75 13.91
C TYR A 23 -12.21 -4.97 13.00
N ASP A 24 -11.56 -4.85 11.85
CA ASP A 24 -11.29 -5.96 10.94
C ASP A 24 -10.43 -7.04 11.62
N TYR A 25 -9.41 -6.63 12.38
CA TYR A 25 -8.59 -7.55 13.16
C TYR A 25 -9.42 -8.38 14.14
N MET A 26 -10.28 -7.73 14.93
CA MET A 26 -11.13 -8.44 15.90
C MET A 26 -12.08 -9.44 15.22
N LEU A 27 -12.62 -9.10 14.06
CA LEU A 27 -13.54 -9.99 13.32
C LEU A 27 -12.85 -11.23 12.77
N THR A 28 -11.61 -11.14 12.28
CA THR A 28 -10.94 -12.29 11.65
C THR A 28 -10.00 -13.05 12.58
N PHE A 29 -9.76 -12.56 13.80
CA PHE A 29 -8.76 -13.13 14.71
C PHE A 29 -8.99 -14.62 14.98
N GLN A 30 -10.24 -15.04 15.16
CA GLN A 30 -10.56 -16.45 15.41
C GLN A 30 -10.17 -17.34 14.22
N LEU A 31 -10.49 -16.92 12.99
CA LEU A 31 -10.06 -17.63 11.77
C LEU A 31 -8.54 -17.66 11.63
N GLU A 32 -7.86 -16.57 12.01
CA GLU A 32 -6.40 -16.48 11.96
C GLU A 32 -5.77 -17.53 12.88
N VAL A 33 -6.24 -17.65 14.12
CA VAL A 33 -5.77 -18.67 15.09
C VAL A 33 -5.91 -20.06 14.53
N GLU A 34 -7.04 -20.36 13.87
CA GLU A 34 -7.30 -21.69 13.33
C GLU A 34 -6.49 -22.01 12.07
N LEU A 35 -6.35 -21.05 11.16
CA LEU A 35 -5.82 -21.28 9.80
C LEU A 35 -4.33 -20.96 9.66
N VAL A 36 -3.81 -20.04 10.48
CA VAL A 36 -2.45 -19.52 10.37
C VAL A 36 -1.60 -20.00 11.53
N TRP A 37 -2.03 -19.75 12.78
CA TRP A 37 -1.21 -20.01 13.96
C TRP A 37 -1.03 -21.50 14.28
N LYS A 38 -2.03 -22.33 13.97
CA LYS A 38 -1.95 -23.80 14.16
C LYS A 38 -1.17 -24.52 13.05
N ARG A 39 -0.79 -23.82 11.96
CA ARG A 39 -0.12 -24.42 10.80
C ARG A 39 1.41 -24.30 10.93
N GLN A 40 2.14 -25.18 10.25
CA GLN A 40 3.60 -25.03 10.12
C GLN A 40 3.97 -23.72 9.42
N TRP A 41 4.95 -23.02 9.98
CA TRP A 41 5.39 -21.72 9.48
C TRP A 41 6.21 -21.90 8.20
N GLY A 42 5.76 -21.26 7.12
CA GLY A 42 6.49 -21.15 5.86
C GLY A 42 6.51 -19.71 5.35
N LEU A 43 7.04 -19.49 4.14
CA LEU A 43 7.13 -18.15 3.54
C LEU A 43 5.77 -17.44 3.46
N GLY A 44 4.69 -18.17 3.11
CA GLY A 44 3.35 -17.60 3.07
C GLY A 44 2.85 -17.12 4.44
N THR A 45 3.17 -17.84 5.52
CA THR A 45 2.83 -17.45 6.90
C THR A 45 3.59 -16.19 7.31
N VAL A 46 4.89 -16.12 6.99
CA VAL A 46 5.72 -14.94 7.31
C VAL A 46 5.22 -13.70 6.57
N LEU A 47 4.95 -13.83 5.26
CA LEU A 47 4.38 -12.74 4.47
C LEU A 47 3.02 -12.32 5.04
N PHE A 48 2.14 -13.28 5.36
CA PHE A 48 0.85 -12.98 5.97
C PHE A 48 1.00 -12.19 7.28
N VAL A 49 1.85 -12.65 8.20
CA VAL A 49 2.09 -11.96 9.48
C VAL A 49 2.65 -10.56 9.25
N PHE A 50 3.64 -10.40 8.38
CA PHE A 50 4.17 -9.08 8.06
C PHE A 50 3.06 -8.14 7.54
N ASN A 51 2.29 -8.60 6.56
CA ASN A 51 1.19 -7.84 5.97
C ASN A 51 0.10 -7.50 7.01
N ARG A 52 -0.23 -8.43 7.91
CA ARG A 52 -1.30 -8.25 8.90
C ARG A 52 -0.93 -7.29 10.02
N TYR A 53 0.32 -7.32 10.49
CA TYR A 53 0.75 -6.57 11.68
C TYR A 53 1.49 -5.27 11.35
N SER A 54 2.05 -5.10 10.15
CA SER A 54 2.70 -3.85 9.71
C SER A 54 1.78 -2.62 9.86
N PRO A 55 0.49 -2.66 9.48
CA PRO A 55 -0.41 -1.51 9.60
C PRO A 55 -0.56 -0.94 11.00
N PHE A 56 -0.47 -1.80 12.02
CA PHE A 56 -0.53 -1.37 13.42
C PHE A 56 0.71 -0.56 13.80
N ILE A 57 1.89 -1.01 13.35
CA ILE A 57 3.15 -0.29 13.58
C ILE A 57 3.08 1.06 12.87
N GLU A 58 2.65 1.06 11.61
CA GLU A 58 2.46 2.27 10.81
C GLU A 58 1.42 3.22 11.44
N SER A 59 0.30 2.70 11.99
CA SER A 59 -0.69 3.48 12.75
C SER A 59 -0.05 4.19 13.94
N ILE A 60 0.70 3.44 14.75
CA ILE A 60 1.33 3.95 15.97
C ILE A 60 2.34 5.06 15.63
N ILE A 61 3.15 4.84 14.59
CA ILE A 61 4.12 5.84 14.13
C ILE A 61 3.39 7.08 13.60
N SER A 62 2.34 6.91 12.79
CA SER A 62 1.55 8.02 12.23
C SER A 62 0.90 8.86 13.33
N LEU A 63 0.29 8.22 14.34
CA LEU A 63 -0.27 8.89 15.51
C LEU A 63 0.82 9.62 16.32
N SER A 64 2.00 9.01 16.44
CA SER A 64 3.15 9.63 17.13
C SER A 64 3.60 10.90 16.42
N ILE A 65 3.82 10.82 15.10
CA ILE A 65 4.20 11.96 14.24
C ILE A 65 3.16 13.08 14.30
N ARG A 66 1.88 12.74 14.47
CA ARG A 66 0.79 13.73 14.44
C ARG A 66 0.53 14.40 15.79
N PHE A 67 0.54 13.64 16.88
CA PHE A 67 0.00 14.12 18.17
C PHE A 67 1.04 14.29 19.28
N PHE A 68 2.24 13.72 19.15
CA PHE A 68 3.26 13.81 20.20
C PHE A 68 4.19 15.00 20.01
N PHE A 69 4.80 15.45 21.11
CA PHE A 69 5.87 16.44 21.08
C PHE A 69 7.17 15.76 20.66
N LEU A 70 7.61 16.00 19.43
CA LEU A 70 8.77 15.35 18.84
C LEU A 70 9.81 16.39 18.44
N SER A 71 11.10 16.06 18.59
CA SER A 71 12.15 16.87 18.01
C SER A 71 12.18 16.69 16.48
N PRO A 72 12.67 17.67 15.71
CA PRO A 72 12.82 17.55 14.26
C PRO A 72 13.58 16.29 13.84
N GLN A 73 14.62 15.89 14.58
CA GLN A 73 15.40 14.68 14.30
C GLN A 73 14.59 13.39 14.51
N MET A 74 13.66 13.40 15.47
CA MET A 74 12.77 12.25 15.69
C MET A 74 11.69 12.18 14.61
N CYS A 75 11.16 13.34 14.18
CA CYS A 75 10.24 13.44 13.05
C CYS A 75 10.84 12.87 11.76
N GLU A 76 12.09 13.23 11.46
CA GLU A 76 12.83 12.69 10.32
C GLU A 76 12.93 11.17 10.37
N LYS A 77 13.40 10.63 11.51
CA LYS A 77 13.56 9.18 11.70
C LYS A 77 12.25 8.42 11.62
N LEU A 78 11.21 8.88 12.35
CA LEU A 78 9.91 8.22 12.36
C LEU A 78 9.25 8.26 10.99
N THR A 79 9.35 9.38 10.27
CA THR A 79 8.80 9.50 8.91
C THR A 79 9.55 8.60 7.93
N ALA A 80 10.88 8.53 8.02
CA ALA A 80 11.67 7.61 7.22
C ALA A 80 11.28 6.14 7.50
N ILE A 81 11.16 5.76 8.78
CA ILE A 81 10.72 4.41 9.18
C ILE A 81 9.34 4.11 8.59
N LEU A 82 8.35 4.99 8.81
CA LEU A 82 6.99 4.84 8.27
C LEU A 82 7.01 4.65 6.75
N THR A 83 7.78 5.49 6.05
CA THR A 83 7.91 5.44 4.59
C THR A 83 8.47 4.10 4.12
N TRP A 84 9.51 3.59 4.78
CA TRP A 84 10.11 2.31 4.39
C TRP A 84 9.22 1.11 4.71
N PHE A 85 8.41 1.16 5.76
CA PHE A 85 7.38 0.16 6.01
C PHE A 85 6.33 0.14 4.89
N ILE A 86 5.84 1.31 4.49
CA ILE A 86 4.91 1.47 3.36
C ILE A 86 5.53 0.92 2.06
N VAL A 87 6.77 1.30 1.74
CA VAL A 87 7.48 0.83 0.54
C VAL A 87 7.62 -0.70 0.55
N LEU A 88 8.00 -1.29 1.68
CA LEU A 88 8.11 -2.75 1.81
C LEU A 88 6.76 -3.45 1.62
N GLY A 89 5.68 -2.85 2.13
CA GLY A 89 4.31 -3.30 1.88
C GLY A 89 3.94 -3.31 0.41
N LEU A 90 4.14 -2.18 -0.29
CA LEU A 90 3.88 -2.04 -1.72
C LEU A 90 4.68 -3.07 -2.54
N LEU A 91 5.98 -3.21 -2.28
CA LEU A 91 6.82 -4.20 -2.97
C LEU A 91 6.33 -5.63 -2.75
N THR A 92 5.86 -5.94 -1.55
CA THR A 92 5.31 -7.25 -1.22
C THR A 92 4.00 -7.50 -1.99
N SER A 93 3.10 -6.51 -2.03
CA SER A 93 1.85 -6.60 -2.80
C SER A 93 2.09 -6.76 -4.30
N GLU A 94 2.99 -5.96 -4.88
CA GLU A 94 3.40 -6.08 -6.29
C GLU A 94 3.97 -7.47 -6.59
N PHE A 95 4.81 -8.00 -5.70
CA PHE A 95 5.35 -9.34 -5.85
C PHE A 95 4.26 -10.42 -5.85
N ILE A 96 3.30 -10.35 -4.93
CA ILE A 96 2.16 -11.28 -4.87
C ILE A 96 1.34 -11.20 -6.16
N LEU A 97 1.06 -9.99 -6.65
CA LEU A 97 0.35 -9.79 -7.90
C LEU A 97 1.09 -10.40 -9.10
N MET A 98 2.39 -10.16 -9.20
CA MET A 98 3.24 -10.73 -10.25
C MET A 98 3.22 -12.26 -10.20
N LEU A 99 3.33 -12.86 -9.02
CA LEU A 99 3.23 -14.33 -8.86
C LEU A 99 1.88 -14.87 -9.31
N ARG A 100 0.78 -14.18 -8.98
CA ARG A 100 -0.57 -14.55 -9.42
C ARG A 100 -0.68 -14.51 -10.95
N THR A 101 -0.22 -13.45 -11.59
CA THR A 101 -0.26 -13.31 -13.05
C THR A 101 0.66 -14.32 -13.74
N TYR A 102 1.82 -14.62 -13.15
CA TYR A 102 2.73 -15.66 -13.63
C TYR A 102 2.08 -17.05 -13.60
N ALA A 103 1.34 -17.38 -12.52
CA ALA A 103 0.59 -18.62 -12.43
C ALA A 103 -0.54 -18.71 -13.47
N ILE A 104 -1.27 -17.61 -13.71
CA ILE A 104 -2.31 -17.52 -14.77
C ILE A 104 -1.72 -17.74 -16.17
N TRP A 105 -0.47 -17.31 -16.38
CA TRP A 105 0.29 -17.54 -17.60
C TRP A 105 0.94 -18.93 -17.69
N ASP A 106 0.41 -19.91 -16.95
CA ASP A 106 0.88 -21.30 -16.92
C ASP A 106 2.39 -21.41 -16.71
N ARG A 107 2.93 -20.54 -15.84
CA ARG A 107 4.34 -20.46 -15.50
C ARG A 107 5.28 -20.24 -16.70
N SER A 108 4.79 -19.60 -17.77
CA SER A 108 5.60 -19.34 -18.96
C SER A 108 6.82 -18.46 -18.66
N ARG A 109 8.00 -18.87 -19.14
CA ARG A 109 9.25 -18.10 -18.94
C ARG A 109 9.18 -16.68 -19.51
N ARG A 110 8.41 -16.47 -20.60
CA ARG A 110 8.19 -15.15 -21.19
C ARG A 110 7.46 -14.21 -20.23
N ALA A 111 6.36 -14.66 -19.62
CA ALA A 111 5.66 -13.85 -18.62
C ALA A 111 6.53 -13.57 -17.41
N LEU A 112 7.33 -14.54 -16.96
CA LEU A 112 8.30 -14.34 -15.89
C LEU A 112 9.27 -13.21 -16.20
N TYR A 113 9.95 -13.28 -17.36
CA TYR A 113 10.93 -12.26 -17.72
C TYR A 113 10.29 -10.87 -17.87
N ILE A 114 9.11 -10.77 -18.50
CA ILE A 114 8.41 -9.48 -18.65
C ILE A 114 8.06 -8.89 -17.29
N LEU A 115 7.38 -9.66 -16.42
CA LEU A 115 6.93 -9.19 -15.11
C LEU A 115 8.10 -8.83 -14.20
N PHE A 116 9.08 -9.72 -14.05
CA PHE A 116 10.18 -9.49 -13.12
C PHE A 116 11.16 -8.42 -13.60
N SER A 117 11.44 -8.33 -14.91
CA SER A 117 12.33 -7.27 -15.42
C SER A 117 11.68 -5.89 -15.28
N THR A 118 10.41 -5.77 -15.68
CA THR A 118 9.65 -4.53 -15.57
C THR A 118 9.46 -4.14 -14.11
N GLY A 119 9.01 -5.08 -13.27
CA GLY A 119 8.80 -4.86 -11.84
C GLY A 119 10.08 -4.46 -11.11
N THR A 120 11.21 -5.13 -11.38
CA THR A 120 12.49 -4.76 -10.74
C THR A 120 12.97 -3.37 -11.17
N LEU A 121 12.91 -3.06 -12.47
CA LEU A 121 13.33 -1.76 -12.99
C LEU A 121 12.51 -0.62 -12.39
N LEU A 122 11.18 -0.76 -12.40
CA LEU A 122 10.26 0.24 -11.87
C LEU A 122 10.36 0.36 -10.35
N SER A 123 10.58 -0.75 -9.64
CA SER A 123 10.80 -0.75 -8.18
C SER A 123 12.08 0.00 -7.81
N VAL A 124 13.17 -0.22 -8.53
CA VAL A 124 14.44 0.52 -8.30
C VAL A 124 14.22 2.01 -8.52
N LEU A 125 13.52 2.40 -9.58
CA LEU A 125 13.18 3.80 -9.84
C LEU A 125 12.36 4.39 -8.68
N GLY A 126 11.32 3.69 -8.22
CA GLY A 126 10.49 4.12 -7.10
C GLY A 126 11.26 4.25 -5.78
N ILE A 127 12.13 3.28 -5.47
CA ILE A 127 12.99 3.30 -4.27
C ILE A 127 13.94 4.50 -4.29
N VAL A 128 14.62 4.73 -5.42
CA VAL A 128 15.56 5.86 -5.56
C VAL A 128 14.82 7.19 -5.44
N SER A 129 13.67 7.33 -6.12
CA SER A 129 12.85 8.54 -6.02
C SER A 129 12.35 8.80 -4.60
N THR A 130 11.96 7.75 -3.86
CA THR A 130 11.50 7.85 -2.47
C THR A 130 12.64 8.28 -1.54
N GLU A 131 13.83 7.69 -1.69
CA GLU A 131 15.01 8.08 -0.90
C GLU A 131 15.43 9.54 -1.19
N MET A 132 15.39 9.96 -2.46
CA MET A 132 15.66 11.35 -2.83
C MET A 132 14.63 12.31 -2.24
N GLU A 133 13.35 11.94 -2.24
CA GLU A 133 12.30 12.74 -1.60
C GLU A 133 12.56 12.88 -0.10
N LEU A 134 12.81 11.77 0.61
CA LEU A 134 13.07 11.77 2.05
C LEU A 134 14.24 12.71 2.42
N ARG A 135 15.31 12.71 1.64
CA ARG A 135 16.47 13.60 1.84
C ARG A 135 16.19 15.07 1.54
N SER A 136 15.15 15.36 0.75
CA SER A 136 14.75 16.73 0.41
C SER A 136 13.89 17.39 1.49
N ILE A 137 13.31 16.59 2.39
CA ILE A 137 12.41 17.09 3.44
C ILE A 137 13.23 17.77 4.54
N LYS A 138 12.87 19.01 4.87
CA LYS A 138 13.41 19.75 6.00
C LYS A 138 12.38 19.86 7.12
N TRP A 139 12.81 19.43 8.31
CA TRP A 139 11.98 19.37 9.50
C TRP A 139 12.22 20.57 10.40
N GLU A 140 11.12 21.18 10.86
CA GLU A 140 11.14 22.25 11.84
C GLU A 140 10.22 21.93 13.01
N HIS A 141 10.36 22.69 14.10
CA HIS A 141 9.47 22.56 15.25
C HIS A 141 8.06 22.97 14.86
N ALA A 142 7.08 22.12 15.17
CA ALA A 142 5.68 22.44 14.91
C ALA A 142 5.22 23.65 15.73
N PRO A 143 4.38 24.54 15.15
CA PRO A 143 3.74 25.61 15.91
C PRO A 143 2.93 25.03 17.08
N GLY A 144 3.28 25.38 18.32
CA GLY A 144 2.66 24.80 19.53
C GLY A 144 3.30 23.48 20.00
N GLY A 145 4.37 23.03 19.36
CA GLY A 145 5.23 21.90 19.77
C GLY A 145 4.66 20.51 19.51
N LYS A 146 3.39 20.38 19.14
CA LYS A 146 2.74 19.10 18.85
C LYS A 146 2.88 18.71 17.39
N GLY A 147 3.27 17.47 17.17
CA GLY A 147 3.41 16.87 15.85
C GLY A 147 4.66 17.31 15.10
N CYS A 148 4.77 16.86 13.85
CA CYS A 148 5.89 17.17 12.97
C CYS A 148 5.47 18.16 11.88
N HIS A 149 6.29 19.20 11.66
CA HIS A 149 6.06 20.22 10.66
C HIS A 149 7.14 20.19 9.59
N ILE A 150 6.71 20.13 8.33
CA ILE A 150 7.58 20.14 7.15
C ILE A 150 7.70 21.60 6.68
N SER A 151 8.90 22.15 6.72
CA SER A 151 9.18 23.53 6.27
C SER A 151 9.43 23.59 4.76
N GLU A 152 10.20 22.63 4.26
CA GLU A 152 10.52 22.50 2.85
C GLU A 152 10.47 21.02 2.47
N ALA A 153 9.98 20.72 1.26
CA ALA A 153 10.05 19.40 0.67
C ALA A 153 10.12 19.53 -0.85
N GLY A 154 10.68 18.50 -1.50
CA GLY A 154 10.74 18.41 -2.95
C GLY A 154 9.40 18.06 -3.59
N THR A 155 9.46 17.77 -4.89
CA THR A 155 8.41 17.11 -5.67
C THR A 155 9.01 15.95 -6.46
N ILE A 156 9.89 15.19 -5.80
CA ILE A 156 10.72 14.13 -6.39
C ILE A 156 10.01 12.77 -6.32
N ILE A 157 8.90 12.66 -5.57
CA ILE A 157 8.12 11.42 -5.42
C ILE A 157 7.30 11.02 -6.65
N PHE A 158 7.02 11.94 -7.59
CA PHE A 158 6.20 11.66 -8.79
C PHE A 158 6.61 10.43 -9.60
N PRO A 159 7.91 10.20 -9.90
CA PRO A 159 8.33 9.03 -10.65
C PRO A 159 8.05 7.72 -9.89
N ALA A 160 7.99 7.72 -8.56
CA ALA A 160 7.64 6.54 -7.79
C ALA A 160 6.19 6.11 -8.02
N TYR A 161 5.24 7.05 -7.95
CA TYR A 161 3.83 6.77 -8.22
C TYR A 161 3.57 6.40 -9.68
N ILE A 162 4.26 7.05 -10.63
CA ILE A 162 4.17 6.67 -12.06
C ILE A 162 4.72 5.25 -12.27
N SER A 163 5.84 4.91 -11.62
CA SER A 163 6.44 3.57 -11.70
C SER A 163 5.48 2.50 -11.18
N LEU A 164 4.83 2.78 -10.04
CA LEU A 164 3.81 1.90 -9.47
C LEU A 164 2.63 1.71 -10.44
N LEU A 165 2.08 2.80 -10.97
CA LEU A 165 0.96 2.76 -11.92
C LEU A 165 1.29 1.94 -13.18
N ILE A 166 2.50 2.08 -13.73
CA ILE A 166 2.93 1.31 -14.90
C ILE A 166 3.03 -0.18 -14.56
N CYS A 167 3.54 -0.53 -13.37
CA CYS A 167 3.63 -1.90 -12.91
C CYS A 167 2.23 -2.53 -12.77
N GLU A 168 1.33 -1.87 -12.04
CA GLU A 168 -0.06 -2.32 -11.84
C GLU A 168 -0.79 -2.47 -13.18
N THR A 169 -0.64 -1.51 -14.09
CA THR A 169 -1.27 -1.54 -15.42
C THR A 169 -0.73 -2.70 -16.25
N THR A 170 0.58 -2.95 -16.22
CA THR A 170 1.20 -4.07 -16.94
C THR A 170 0.64 -5.40 -16.44
N ILE A 171 0.56 -5.58 -15.12
CA ILE A 171 0.01 -6.77 -14.48
C ILE A 171 -1.47 -6.93 -14.83
N ALA A 172 -2.25 -5.86 -14.74
CA ALA A 172 -3.69 -5.86 -15.03
C ALA A 172 -3.97 -6.23 -16.50
N VAL A 173 -3.22 -5.64 -17.45
CA VAL A 173 -3.34 -5.92 -18.89
C VAL A 173 -2.97 -7.37 -19.18
N MET A 174 -1.83 -7.86 -18.69
CA MET A 174 -1.41 -9.25 -18.88
C MET A 174 -2.43 -10.24 -18.31
N THR A 175 -3.01 -9.91 -17.16
CA THR A 175 -4.05 -10.71 -16.52
C THR A 175 -5.34 -10.69 -17.34
N ALA A 176 -5.81 -9.53 -17.80
CA ALA A 176 -7.01 -9.38 -18.62
C ALA A 176 -6.91 -10.09 -19.98
N MET A 177 -5.75 -10.01 -20.63
CA MET A 177 -5.49 -10.71 -21.90
C MET A 177 -5.64 -12.22 -21.74
N LYS A 178 -5.05 -12.79 -20.69
CA LYS A 178 -5.13 -14.23 -20.44
C LYS A 178 -6.51 -14.65 -19.92
N ALA A 179 -7.11 -13.84 -19.05
CA ALA A 179 -8.46 -14.03 -18.53
C ALA A 179 -9.49 -14.10 -19.66
N SER A 180 -9.49 -13.12 -20.57
CA SER A 180 -10.42 -13.09 -21.71
C SER A 180 -10.23 -14.29 -22.65
N SER A 181 -8.99 -14.74 -22.87
CA SER A 181 -8.73 -15.97 -23.62
C SER A 181 -9.26 -17.23 -22.92
N HIS A 182 -9.20 -17.31 -21.59
CA HIS A 182 -9.69 -18.46 -20.82
C HIS A 182 -11.21 -18.44 -20.69
N LEU A 183 -11.82 -17.28 -20.45
CA LEU A 183 -13.27 -17.08 -20.34
C LEU A 183 -13.97 -17.35 -21.67
N ARG A 184 -13.35 -17.03 -22.81
CA ARG A 184 -13.87 -17.42 -24.14
C ARG A 184 -13.89 -18.94 -24.37
N ARG A 185 -13.15 -19.71 -23.58
CA ARG A 185 -13.00 -21.18 -23.73
C ARG A 185 -13.62 -21.98 -22.59
N SER A 186 -14.03 -21.34 -21.48
CA SER A 186 -14.48 -22.01 -20.26
C SER A 186 -15.84 -21.46 -19.82
N HIS A 187 -16.77 -22.38 -19.53
CA HIS A 187 -18.15 -22.08 -19.11
C HIS A 187 -18.38 -22.24 -17.60
N SER A 188 -17.31 -22.33 -16.79
CA SER A 188 -17.44 -22.56 -15.34
C SER A 188 -17.68 -21.24 -14.59
N ASP A 189 -18.82 -21.14 -13.91
CA ASP A 189 -19.21 -19.97 -13.11
C ASP A 189 -18.18 -19.62 -12.02
N PHE A 190 -17.50 -20.62 -11.44
CA PHE A 190 -16.44 -20.41 -10.44
C PHE A 190 -15.25 -19.64 -11.02
N VAL A 191 -14.85 -19.97 -12.25
CA VAL A 191 -13.74 -19.30 -12.94
C VAL A 191 -14.13 -17.85 -13.24
N VAL A 192 -15.37 -17.60 -13.65
CA VAL A 192 -15.88 -16.26 -13.92
C VAL A 192 -15.85 -15.38 -12.67
N VAL A 193 -16.35 -15.89 -11.54
CA VAL A 193 -16.37 -15.14 -10.27
C VAL A 193 -14.94 -14.84 -9.79
N LEU A 194 -14.04 -15.82 -9.82
CA LEU A 194 -12.65 -15.65 -9.40
C LEU A 194 -11.91 -14.60 -10.24
N TYR A 195 -12.16 -14.57 -11.55
CA TYR A 195 -11.59 -13.55 -12.44
C TYR A 195 -12.23 -12.18 -12.25
N ARG A 196 -13.55 -12.10 -12.03
CA ARG A 196 -14.24 -10.83 -11.81
C ARG A 196 -13.76 -10.15 -10.54
N ASP A 197 -13.75 -10.87 -9.43
CA ASP A 197 -13.36 -10.32 -8.12
C ASP A 197 -11.85 -10.00 -8.12
N GLY A 198 -11.04 -10.84 -8.78
CA GLY A 198 -9.63 -10.57 -9.01
C GLY A 198 -9.36 -9.36 -9.90
N PHE A 199 -10.16 -9.12 -10.94
CA PHE A 199 -9.98 -8.01 -11.86
C PHE A 199 -10.43 -6.66 -11.28
N LEU A 200 -11.54 -6.66 -10.54
CA LEU A 200 -12.00 -5.48 -9.79
C LEU A 200 -10.93 -4.97 -8.83
N PHE A 201 -10.18 -5.88 -8.22
CA PHE A 201 -9.04 -5.54 -7.39
C PHE A 201 -7.99 -4.74 -8.17
N TYR A 202 -7.50 -5.24 -9.30
CA TYR A 202 -6.50 -4.51 -10.11
C TYR A 202 -6.98 -3.11 -10.53
N LEU A 203 -8.27 -2.95 -10.86
CA LEU A 203 -8.85 -1.65 -11.19
C LEU A 203 -8.86 -0.70 -9.98
N TYR A 204 -9.14 -1.23 -8.79
CA TYR A 204 -9.09 -0.48 -7.55
C TYR A 204 -7.67 0.04 -7.28
N CYS A 205 -6.64 -0.80 -7.46
CA CYS A 205 -5.23 -0.45 -7.33
C CYS A 205 -4.83 0.69 -8.28
N ILE A 206 -5.18 0.56 -9.56
CA ILE A 206 -4.93 1.60 -10.57
C ILE A 206 -5.62 2.91 -10.20
N GLY A 207 -6.87 2.86 -9.75
CA GLY A 207 -7.62 4.04 -9.32
C GLY A 207 -6.97 4.76 -8.15
N ILE A 208 -6.47 3.99 -7.18
CA ILE A 208 -5.67 4.48 -6.05
C ILE A 208 -4.36 5.13 -6.52
N SER A 209 -3.59 4.47 -7.38
CA SER A 209 -2.31 5.00 -7.86
C SER A 209 -2.51 6.30 -8.63
N LEU A 210 -3.60 6.40 -9.41
CA LEU A 210 -4.02 7.65 -10.05
C LEU A 210 -4.38 8.72 -9.03
N LEU A 211 -5.12 8.37 -7.97
CA LEU A 211 -5.45 9.29 -6.91
C LEU A 211 -4.18 9.82 -6.21
N ASN A 212 -3.20 8.97 -5.91
CA ASN A 212 -1.92 9.37 -5.35
C ASN A 212 -1.16 10.35 -6.26
N ILE A 213 -1.17 10.13 -7.59
CA ILE A 213 -0.58 11.07 -8.56
C ILE A 213 -1.30 12.42 -8.55
N VAL A 214 -2.65 12.41 -8.57
CA VAL A 214 -3.46 13.63 -8.58
C VAL A 214 -3.24 14.41 -7.28
N LEU A 215 -3.31 13.76 -6.13
CA LEU A 215 -3.10 14.40 -4.82
C LEU A 215 -1.67 14.94 -4.68
N THR A 216 -0.67 14.26 -5.24
CA THR A 216 0.69 14.79 -5.29
C THR A 216 0.82 16.03 -6.18
N ALA A 217 0.02 16.13 -7.24
CA ALA A 217 0.00 17.28 -8.14
C ALA A 217 -0.80 18.48 -7.63
N THR A 218 -1.92 18.24 -6.95
CA THR A 218 -2.87 19.29 -6.61
C THR A 218 -3.05 19.51 -5.11
N GLY A 219 -2.68 18.51 -4.30
CA GLY A 219 -3.00 18.45 -2.88
C GLY A 219 -1.87 18.89 -1.96
N PRO A 220 -2.19 19.16 -0.68
CA PRO A 220 -1.19 19.36 0.37
C PRO A 220 -0.38 18.08 0.55
N ARG A 221 0.96 18.21 0.65
CA ARG A 221 1.91 17.09 0.70
C ARG A 221 1.61 16.04 1.78
N LEU A 222 0.98 16.46 2.89
CA LEU A 222 0.60 15.59 4.01
C LEU A 222 -0.55 14.62 3.67
N VAL A 223 -1.42 14.97 2.73
CA VAL A 223 -2.56 14.13 2.32
C VAL A 223 -2.09 12.88 1.56
N ASN A 224 -0.98 12.99 0.82
CA ASN A 224 -0.44 11.90 0.01
C ASN A 224 -0.02 10.71 0.86
N TRP A 225 0.66 10.97 1.98
CA TRP A 225 1.12 9.93 2.90
C TRP A 225 -0.04 9.17 3.56
N LEU A 226 -1.15 9.86 3.85
CA LEU A 226 -2.34 9.24 4.43
C LEU A 226 -3.12 8.39 3.42
N VAL A 227 -3.19 8.81 2.15
CA VAL A 227 -3.81 7.99 1.10
C VAL A 227 -2.99 6.75 0.83
N THR A 228 -1.67 6.88 0.66
CA THR A 228 -0.77 5.72 0.51
C THR A 228 -0.86 4.77 1.73
N TYR A 229 -1.04 5.31 2.93
CA TYR A 229 -1.28 4.53 4.14
C TYR A 229 -2.63 3.77 4.14
N VAL A 230 -3.70 4.43 3.71
CA VAL A 230 -5.04 3.83 3.55
C VAL A 230 -5.01 2.70 2.51
N ASP A 231 -4.29 2.92 1.42
CA ASP A 231 -4.11 1.94 0.36
C ASP A 231 -3.52 0.66 0.95
N VAL A 232 -2.36 0.77 1.58
CA VAL A 232 -1.64 -0.34 2.20
C VAL A 232 -2.54 -1.09 3.22
N ALA A 233 -3.27 -0.38 4.08
CA ALA A 233 -4.19 -1.00 5.04
C ALA A 233 -5.32 -1.80 4.36
N LEU A 234 -5.91 -1.28 3.26
CA LEU A 234 -6.96 -1.96 2.52
C LEU A 234 -6.45 -3.17 1.74
N TRP A 235 -5.24 -3.09 1.20
CA TRP A 235 -4.53 -4.20 0.59
C TRP A 235 -4.32 -5.36 1.57
N TYR A 236 -3.89 -5.06 2.79
CA TYR A 236 -3.66 -6.07 3.82
C TYR A 236 -4.94 -6.68 4.38
N GLY A 237 -6.01 -5.90 4.52
CA GLY A 237 -7.33 -6.40 4.94
C GLY A 237 -7.91 -7.42 3.97
N GLN A 238 -7.63 -7.31 2.67
CA GLN A 238 -8.14 -8.25 1.66
C GLN A 238 -7.39 -9.58 1.58
N LEU A 239 -6.17 -9.65 2.10
CA LEU A 239 -5.42 -10.91 2.28
C LEU A 239 -5.88 -11.70 3.51
N ALA A 240 -6.76 -11.13 4.35
CA ALA A 240 -7.33 -11.82 5.50
C ALA A 240 -8.22 -13.00 5.03
N PRO A 241 -8.14 -14.14 5.71
CA PRO A 241 -8.99 -15.28 5.39
C PRO A 241 -10.47 -14.89 5.56
N LYS A 242 -11.24 -14.97 4.47
CA LYS A 242 -12.69 -14.74 4.50
C LYS A 242 -13.42 -16.03 4.90
N PRO A 243 -14.47 -15.95 5.75
CA PRO A 243 -15.32 -17.10 5.98
C PRO A 243 -16.00 -17.50 4.66
N SER A 244 -15.94 -18.80 4.34
CA SER A 244 -16.59 -19.42 3.18
C SER A 244 -18.09 -19.53 3.36
#